data_AF-A0A1Y5F750-F1
#
_entry.id   AF-A0A1Y5F750-F1
#
_cell.length_a   1.000
_cell.length_b   1.000
_cell.length_c   1.000
_cell.angle_alpha   90.00
_cell.angle_beta   90.00
_cell.angle_gamma   90.00
#
_symmetry.space_group_name_H-M   'P 1'
#
loop_
_entity.id
_entity.type
_entity.pdbx_description
1 polymer ?
#
loop_
_entity_poly.entity_id
_entity_poly.type
_entity_poly.pdbx_seq_one_letter_code
_entity_poly.pdbx_strand_id
1 'polypeptide(L)'
;MIFKVLTFSFLLIATIACNKTEFTKKECEELSMKKYKGYQRESHQFDNYCKMYQIHYTSSRCQKALKKLILGTPLTKLKQLHGEDIDQCFTKNDIKHFTN
;
A
#
# COMPACT_ATOMS: atom_id res chain seq x y z
N MET A 1 -11.45 37.81 39.02
CA MET A 1 -12.02 37.09 37.86
C MET A 1 -10.99 37.08 36.73
N ILE A 2 -9.97 36.21 36.79
CA ILE A 2 -8.81 36.24 35.85
C ILE A 2 -8.58 34.84 35.20
N PHE A 3 -9.56 33.94 35.29
CA PHE A 3 -9.41 32.53 34.92
C PHE A 3 -10.31 32.08 33.74
N LYS A 4 -10.57 32.96 32.76
CA LYS A 4 -11.44 32.61 31.61
C LYS A 4 -10.87 32.93 30.22
N VAL A 5 -9.68 33.48 30.11
CA VAL A 5 -9.16 33.96 28.80
C VAL A 5 -8.19 32.97 28.14
N LEU A 6 -7.69 31.95 28.86
CA LEU A 6 -6.57 31.13 28.37
C LEU A 6 -6.92 29.74 27.81
N THR A 7 -8.20 29.37 27.72
CA THR A 7 -8.64 28.03 27.29
C THR A 7 -9.39 28.00 25.95
N PHE A 8 -9.31 29.05 25.14
CA PHE A 8 -10.00 29.10 23.83
C PHE A 8 -9.08 29.06 22.60
N SER A 9 -7.76 29.23 22.76
CA SER A 9 -6.84 29.29 21.60
C SER A 9 -6.21 27.97 21.16
N PHE A 10 -6.44 26.85 21.86
CA PHE A 10 -5.80 25.56 21.49
C PHE A 10 -6.67 24.64 20.62
N LEU A 11 -7.89 25.05 20.25
CA LEU A 11 -8.85 24.19 19.53
C LEU A 11 -8.91 24.41 18.01
N LEU A 12 -8.02 25.23 17.43
CA LEU A 12 -8.05 25.57 15.99
C LEU A 12 -7.05 24.79 15.12
N ILE A 13 -6.25 23.89 15.70
CA ILE A 13 -5.18 23.17 14.95
C ILE A 13 -5.62 21.75 14.52
N ALA A 14 -6.81 21.28 14.88
CA ALA A 14 -7.15 19.85 14.79
C ALA A 14 -7.86 19.37 13.50
N THR A 15 -8.16 20.19 12.49
CA THR A 15 -9.10 19.78 11.41
C THR A 15 -8.59 19.81 9.99
N ILE A 16 -7.28 19.89 9.73
CA ILE A 16 -6.75 19.59 8.39
C ILE A 16 -6.43 18.10 8.28
N ALA A 17 -7.45 17.25 8.49
CA ALA A 17 -7.41 15.87 8.02
C ALA A 17 -7.51 15.91 6.49
N CYS A 18 -6.39 16.20 5.82
CA CYS A 18 -6.31 16.29 4.38
C CYS A 18 -6.47 14.87 3.81
N ASN A 19 -7.70 14.50 3.45
CA ASN A 19 -7.96 13.26 2.72
C ASN A 19 -7.42 13.45 1.31
N LYS A 20 -6.27 12.83 1.02
CA LYS A 20 -5.72 12.78 -0.34
C LYS A 20 -6.70 12.03 -1.24
N THR A 21 -7.22 12.72 -2.26
CA THR A 21 -8.18 12.20 -3.25
C THR A 21 -7.54 11.96 -4.62
N GLU A 22 -6.39 12.57 -4.88
CA GLU A 22 -5.65 12.41 -6.13
C GLU A 22 -4.42 11.55 -5.92
N PHE A 23 -4.28 10.49 -6.71
CA PHE A 23 -3.15 9.58 -6.65
C PHE A 23 -2.51 9.48 -8.03
N THR A 24 -1.19 9.47 -8.08
CA THR A 24 -0.46 9.16 -9.31
C THR A 24 -0.58 7.67 -9.64
N LYS A 25 -0.27 7.29 -10.89
CA LYS A 25 -0.24 5.87 -11.28
C LYS A 25 0.65 5.03 -10.34
N LYS A 26 1.83 5.53 -9.98
CA LYS A 26 2.76 4.84 -9.09
C LYS A 26 2.16 4.61 -7.71
N GLU A 27 1.50 5.62 -7.15
CA GLU A 27 0.83 5.48 -5.85
C GLU A 27 -0.31 4.46 -5.92
N CYS A 28 -1.02 4.40 -7.05
CA CYS A 28 -2.05 3.39 -7.28
C CYS A 28 -1.47 1.96 -7.39
N GLU A 29 -0.28 1.78 -7.93
CA GLU A 29 0.44 0.50 -7.88
C GLU A 29 0.74 0.11 -6.43
N GLU A 30 1.26 1.04 -5.62
CA GLU A 30 1.55 0.81 -4.21
C GLU A 30 0.28 0.46 -3.41
N LEU A 31 -0.80 1.20 -3.65
CA LEU A 31 -2.11 0.94 -3.04
C LEU A 31 -2.66 -0.43 -3.45
N SER A 32 -2.49 -0.85 -4.71
CA SER A 32 -2.87 -2.19 -5.17
C SER A 32 -2.12 -3.29 -4.41
N MET A 33 -0.80 -3.15 -4.27
CA MET A 33 0.02 -4.11 -3.53
C MET A 33 -0.32 -4.14 -2.03
N LYS A 34 -0.63 -2.99 -1.44
CA LYS A 34 -1.12 -2.91 -0.05
C LYS A 34 -2.51 -3.54 0.09
N LYS A 35 -3.42 -3.32 -0.85
CA LYS A 35 -4.71 -3.99 -0.89
C LYS A 35 -4.53 -5.51 -0.91
N TYR A 36 -3.62 -6.04 -1.73
CA TYR A 36 -3.30 -7.47 -1.75
C TYR A 36 -2.80 -7.99 -0.39
N LYS A 37 -2.00 -7.20 0.33
CA LYS A 37 -1.54 -7.51 1.68
C LYS A 37 -2.61 -7.37 2.79
N GLY A 38 -3.82 -6.92 2.45
CA GLY A 38 -4.94 -6.80 3.39
C GLY A 38 -5.03 -5.47 4.16
N TYR A 39 -4.31 -4.42 3.71
CA TYR A 39 -4.41 -3.10 4.35
C TYR A 39 -5.75 -2.41 3.99
N GLN A 40 -6.64 -2.27 4.98
CA GLN A 40 -8.02 -1.82 4.77
C GLN A 40 -8.13 -0.37 4.26
N ARG A 41 -7.39 0.56 4.88
CA ARG A 41 -7.40 1.98 4.49
C ARG A 41 -6.96 2.15 3.04
N GLU A 42 -5.84 1.51 2.69
CA GLU A 42 -5.29 1.58 1.34
C GLU A 42 -6.14 0.84 0.31
N SER A 43 -6.81 -0.26 0.69
CA SER A 43 -7.80 -0.91 -0.16
C SER A 43 -8.93 0.06 -0.53
N HIS A 44 -9.47 0.77 0.46
CA HIS A 44 -10.52 1.76 0.22
C HIS A 44 -10.02 2.91 -0.67
N GLN A 45 -8.79 3.38 -0.48
CA GLN A 45 -8.21 4.41 -1.35
C GLN A 45 -8.03 3.92 -2.80
N PHE A 46 -7.53 2.69 -2.97
CA PHE A 46 -7.36 2.08 -4.28
C PHE A 46 -8.70 1.97 -5.02
N ASP A 47 -9.72 1.40 -4.35
CA ASP A 47 -11.01 1.13 -4.97
C ASP A 47 -11.75 2.40 -5.40
N ASN A 48 -11.54 3.52 -4.69
CA ASN A 48 -12.21 4.77 -4.99
C ASN A 48 -11.46 5.65 -5.98
N TYR A 49 -10.13 5.68 -5.93
CA TYR A 49 -9.35 6.73 -6.62
C TYR A 49 -8.44 6.20 -7.75
N CYS A 50 -8.27 4.88 -7.89
CA CYS A 50 -7.30 4.32 -8.86
C CYS A 50 -7.93 3.65 -10.08
N LYS A 51 -9.27 3.69 -10.24
CA LYS A 51 -10.00 2.99 -11.33
C LYS A 51 -9.55 3.39 -12.74
N MET A 52 -9.01 4.60 -12.91
CA MET A 52 -8.57 5.12 -14.20
C MET A 52 -7.22 4.56 -14.68
N TYR A 53 -6.44 3.95 -13.79
CA TYR A 53 -5.14 3.41 -14.14
C TYR A 53 -5.19 1.92 -14.43
N GLN A 54 -4.53 1.51 -15.50
CA GLN A 54 -4.20 0.10 -15.71
C GLN A 54 -3.05 -0.28 -14.78
N ILE A 55 -3.37 -1.10 -13.78
CA ILE A 55 -2.46 -1.52 -12.72
C ILE A 55 -1.62 -2.72 -13.16
N HIS A 56 -0.32 -2.61 -13.00
CA HIS A 56 0.64 -3.67 -13.30
C HIS A 56 0.66 -4.72 -12.18
N TYR A 57 0.82 -4.28 -10.93
CA TYR A 57 0.92 -5.13 -9.74
C TYR A 57 -0.47 -5.47 -9.19
N THR A 58 -1.26 -6.16 -10.02
CA THR A 58 -2.59 -6.65 -9.65
C THR A 58 -2.51 -7.76 -8.59
N SER A 59 -3.61 -7.96 -7.87
CA SER A 59 -3.77 -9.08 -6.92
C SER A 59 -3.42 -10.44 -7.56
N SER A 60 -3.88 -10.70 -8.79
CA SER A 60 -3.56 -11.95 -9.51
C SER A 60 -2.05 -12.10 -9.77
N ARG A 61 -1.36 -11.01 -10.13
CA ARG A 61 0.08 -11.02 -10.35
C ARG A 61 0.84 -11.26 -9.05
N CYS A 62 0.50 -10.53 -7.97
CA CYS A 62 1.07 -10.74 -6.64
C CYS A 62 0.88 -12.18 -6.17
N GLN A 63 -0.33 -12.74 -6.33
CA GLN A 63 -0.64 -14.13 -5.97
C GLN A 63 0.20 -15.15 -6.74
N LYS A 64 0.34 -14.95 -8.07
CA LYS A 64 1.18 -15.82 -8.91
C LYS A 64 2.65 -15.77 -8.50
N ALA A 65 3.16 -14.58 -8.19
CA ALA A 65 4.53 -14.40 -7.74
C ALA A 65 4.76 -15.02 -6.37
N LEU A 66 3.83 -14.86 -5.42
CA LEU A 66 3.91 -15.47 -4.09
C LEU A 66 3.91 -17.00 -4.18
N LYS A 67 3.05 -17.59 -5.01
CA LYS A 67 3.05 -19.05 -5.24
C LYS A 67 4.42 -19.54 -5.73
N LYS A 68 5.05 -18.80 -6.65
CA LYS A 68 6.39 -19.17 -7.14
C LYS A 68 7.48 -18.99 -6.08
N LEU A 69 7.37 -17.95 -5.26
CA LEU A 69 8.25 -17.74 -4.11
C LEU A 69 8.19 -18.92 -3.15
N ILE A 70 6.97 -19.36 -2.78
CA ILE A 70 6.73 -20.53 -1.92
C ILE A 70 7.33 -21.81 -2.52
N LEU A 71 7.31 -21.94 -3.86
CA LEU A 71 7.93 -23.06 -4.58
C LEU A 71 9.46 -22.93 -4.75
N GLY A 72 10.10 -21.97 -4.08
CA GLY A 72 11.56 -21.80 -4.07
C GLY A 72 12.13 -21.02 -5.25
N THR A 73 11.30 -20.28 -6.00
CA THR A 73 11.84 -19.39 -7.06
C THR A 73 12.57 -18.21 -6.42
N PRO A 74 13.84 -17.94 -6.78
CA PRO A 74 14.60 -16.82 -6.22
C PRO A 74 13.95 -15.47 -6.51
N LEU A 75 14.06 -14.54 -5.57
CA LEU A 75 13.46 -13.21 -5.67
C LEU A 75 13.94 -12.44 -6.92
N THR A 76 15.22 -12.59 -7.30
CA THR A 76 15.80 -12.00 -8.52
C THR A 76 15.07 -12.44 -9.78
N LYS A 77 14.74 -13.74 -9.89
CA LYS A 77 13.97 -14.30 -11.00
C LYS A 77 12.52 -13.86 -10.97
N LEU A 78 11.93 -13.69 -9.78
CA LEU A 78 10.57 -13.13 -9.66
C LEU A 78 10.52 -11.69 -10.17
N LYS A 79 11.51 -10.85 -9.82
CA LYS A 79 11.59 -9.46 -10.31
C LYS A 79 11.65 -9.38 -11.84
N GLN A 80 12.46 -10.25 -12.46
CA GLN A 80 12.54 -10.34 -13.92
C GLN A 80 11.20 -10.76 -14.56
N LEU A 81 10.46 -11.69 -13.96
CA LEU A 81 9.23 -12.25 -14.54
C LEU A 81 7.98 -11.42 -14.26
N HIS A 82 7.95 -10.71 -13.14
CA HIS A 82 6.74 -10.10 -12.61
C HIS A 82 6.84 -8.59 -12.40
N GLY A 83 8.01 -7.98 -12.63
CA GLY A 83 8.26 -6.55 -12.44
C GLY A 83 9.20 -6.30 -11.27
N GLU A 84 9.97 -5.22 -11.34
CA GLU A 84 11.08 -4.92 -10.43
C GLU A 84 10.63 -4.79 -8.96
N ASP A 85 9.42 -4.28 -8.73
CA ASP A 85 8.84 -4.06 -7.40
C ASP A 85 7.94 -5.20 -6.92
N ILE A 86 7.95 -6.37 -7.57
CA ILE A 86 7.06 -7.48 -7.20
C ILE A 86 7.27 -7.95 -5.76
N ASP A 87 8.47 -7.74 -5.21
CA ASP A 87 8.80 -8.04 -3.82
C ASP A 87 7.98 -7.21 -2.83
N GLN A 88 7.49 -6.04 -3.23
CA GLN A 88 6.62 -5.21 -2.40
C GLN A 88 5.21 -5.79 -2.20
N CYS A 89 4.79 -6.76 -3.04
CA CYS A 89 3.57 -7.54 -2.82
C CYS A 89 3.67 -8.44 -1.56
N PHE A 90 4.88 -8.79 -1.14
CA PHE A 90 5.10 -9.77 -0.08
C PHE A 90 5.21 -9.11 1.29
N THR A 91 4.78 -9.83 2.33
CA THR A 91 4.99 -9.40 3.71
C THR A 91 6.41 -9.72 4.15
N LYS A 92 6.88 -9.08 5.22
CA LYS A 92 8.18 -9.42 5.83
C LYS A 92 8.25 -10.90 6.24
N ASN A 93 7.12 -11.48 6.62
CA ASN A 93 7.03 -12.88 6.99
C ASN A 93 7.22 -13.80 5.79
N ASP A 94 6.57 -13.49 4.65
CA ASP A 94 6.73 -14.27 3.41
C ASP A 94 8.20 -14.30 2.98
N ILE A 95 8.86 -13.14 2.97
CA ILE A 95 10.29 -13.05 2.63
C ILE A 95 11.10 -13.93 3.59
N LYS A 96 10.94 -13.74 4.91
CA LYS A 96 11.69 -14.50 5.92
C LYS A 96 11.52 -16.02 5.80
N HIS A 97 10.33 -16.50 5.40
CA HIS A 97 10.06 -17.93 5.32
C HIS A 97 10.48 -18.57 3.99
N PHE A 98 10.48 -17.81 2.89
CA PHE A 98 10.60 -18.39 1.55
C PHE A 98 11.82 -17.90 0.75
N THR A 99 12.67 -17.02 1.31
CA THR A 99 13.94 -16.60 0.67
C THR A 99 15.20 -17.07 1.38
N ASN A 100 15.12 -18.07 2.28
CA ASN A 100 16.28 -18.68 2.93
C ASN A 100 17.00 -19.66 2.00
#